data_AF-Q6N1X4-F1
#
_entry.id   AF-Q6N1X4-F1
#
_cell.length_a   1.000
_cell.length_b   1.000
_cell.length_c   1.000
_cell.angle_alpha   90.00
_cell.angle_beta   90.00
_cell.angle_gamma   90.00
#
_symmetry.space_group_name_H-M   'P 1'
#
loop_
_entity.id
_entity.type
_entity.pdbx_description
1 polymer ?
#
loop_
_entity_poly.entity_id
_entity_poly.type
_entity_poly.pdbx_seq_one_letter_code
_entity_poly.pdbx_strand_id
1 'polypeptide(L)'
;MPLQFDSNSSDPLHCPSNDLVARFDRTPFVTDCRNDRALRQNLIGVIMRHAFLCLLLGALSFCSSLVRAEPTSLTSLPGEWLQVDSNAGHCADCRIVIEESGSDFTVKANNGWSAVVRQSFEGKPYVAGKGSWRPNIGGFYGGKQFYLNLGMKDDHLLMLMTVPRPDGRTNNIKSIFKRHEVSDGKQT
;
A
#
# COMPACT_ATOMS: atom_id res chain seq x y z
N MET A 1 -4.63 25.35 -83.18
CA MET A 1 -6.09 25.53 -83.07
C MET A 1 -6.49 25.20 -81.63
N PRO A 2 -7.38 25.95 -80.95
CA PRO A 2 -7.61 27.42 -80.90
C PRO A 2 -7.59 27.95 -79.41
N LEU A 3 -7.17 29.22 -79.16
CA LEU A 3 -7.94 30.42 -78.73
C LEU A 3 -8.71 30.29 -77.39
N GLN A 4 -8.37 31.04 -76.33
CA GLN A 4 -8.82 32.41 -75.91
C GLN A 4 -9.46 32.28 -74.49
N PHE A 5 -9.55 33.23 -73.55
CA PHE A 5 -9.38 34.69 -73.46
C PHE A 5 -9.18 35.09 -71.97
N ASP A 6 -8.63 36.29 -71.77
CA ASP A 6 -8.26 36.98 -70.53
C ASP A 6 -9.39 37.37 -69.54
N SER A 7 -9.00 37.71 -68.30
CA SER A 7 -9.56 38.89 -67.60
C SER A 7 -8.66 39.41 -66.46
N ASN A 8 -8.15 40.63 -66.66
CA ASN A 8 -7.94 41.76 -65.71
C ASN A 8 -7.30 41.52 -64.32
N SER A 9 -6.13 42.10 -64.04
CA SER A 9 -5.88 43.52 -63.68
C SER A 9 -6.22 43.83 -62.22
N SER A 10 -5.20 44.20 -61.43
CA SER A 10 -5.04 45.53 -60.79
C SER A 10 -3.84 45.53 -59.83
N ASP A 11 -2.69 46.04 -60.28
CA ASP A 11 -1.71 46.69 -59.39
C ASP A 11 -2.23 48.10 -59.04
N PRO A 12 -1.78 48.68 -57.91
CA PRO A 12 -0.87 49.82 -58.09
C PRO A 12 0.20 50.01 -57.00
N LEU A 13 1.38 50.47 -57.44
CA LEU A 13 2.18 51.62 -56.93
C LEU A 13 2.59 51.57 -55.43
N HIS A 14 3.84 51.78 -55.00
CA HIS A 14 4.69 52.92 -55.31
C HIS A 14 6.02 52.77 -54.51
N CYS A 15 7.18 52.97 -55.14
CA CYS A 15 8.41 53.36 -54.45
C CYS A 15 8.60 54.87 -54.67
N PRO A 16 9.00 55.66 -53.67
CA PRO A 16 9.53 56.99 -53.94
C PRO A 16 11.00 56.91 -54.34
N SER A 17 11.31 57.58 -55.45
CA SER A 17 12.65 58.03 -55.83
C SER A 17 12.85 59.46 -55.31
N ASN A 18 14.07 59.81 -54.91
CA ASN A 18 14.62 61.15 -55.15
C ASN A 18 16.15 61.07 -55.19
N ASP A 19 16.67 61.33 -56.38
CA ASP A 19 18.04 61.79 -56.65
C ASP A 19 18.28 63.17 -56.02
N LEU A 20 19.50 63.42 -55.54
CA LEU A 20 20.35 64.57 -55.93
C LEU A 20 21.59 64.70 -55.01
N VAL A 21 22.76 64.47 -55.62
CA VAL A 21 23.97 65.32 -55.62
C VAL A 21 24.44 65.90 -54.27
N ALA A 22 25.59 65.45 -53.78
CA ALA A 22 26.82 66.26 -53.67
C ALA A 22 27.88 65.61 -52.76
N ARG A 23 29.13 65.75 -53.21
CA ARG A 23 30.41 65.54 -52.54
C ARG A 23 30.49 66.02 -51.07
N PHE A 24 31.39 65.35 -50.35
CA PHE A 24 32.21 65.75 -49.18
C PHE A 24 31.87 65.17 -47.79
N ASP A 25 32.84 64.37 -47.30
CA ASP A 25 33.26 64.12 -45.91
C ASP A 25 32.23 63.71 -44.83
N ARG A 26 32.26 62.41 -44.48
CA ARG A 26 32.70 61.87 -43.16
C ARG A 26 32.13 60.46 -42.96
N THR A 27 33.00 59.55 -42.53
CA THR A 27 32.66 58.24 -41.95
C THR A 27 31.50 58.32 -40.95
N PRO A 28 30.67 57.27 -40.86
CA PRO A 28 30.88 56.37 -39.71
C PRO A 28 30.77 54.87 -40.06
N PHE A 29 31.62 54.12 -39.36
CA PHE A 29 31.47 52.75 -38.86
C PHE A 29 30.37 51.87 -39.47
N VAL A 30 30.83 50.86 -40.21
CA VAL A 30 30.06 49.69 -40.63
C VAL A 30 29.75 48.82 -39.41
N THR A 31 28.48 48.57 -39.10
CA THR A 31 28.06 47.50 -38.19
C THR A 31 27.97 46.18 -38.95
N ASP A 32 28.82 45.25 -38.54
CA ASP A 32 28.97 43.88 -39.05
C ASP A 32 27.75 43.01 -38.69
N CYS A 33 26.99 42.55 -39.68
CA CYS A 33 25.93 41.53 -39.52
C CYS A 33 26.55 40.13 -39.49
N ARG A 34 27.27 39.79 -38.41
CA ARG A 34 27.86 38.46 -38.25
C ARG A 34 27.74 37.97 -36.81
N ASN A 35 26.53 37.74 -36.29
CA ASN A 35 26.43 37.00 -35.03
C ASN A 35 25.09 36.34 -34.63
N ASP A 36 24.33 35.74 -35.56
CA ASP A 36 23.01 35.15 -35.19
C ASP A 36 22.85 33.64 -35.46
N ARG A 37 23.94 32.90 -35.64
CA ARG A 37 23.89 31.44 -35.87
C ARG A 37 24.46 30.59 -34.73
N ALA A 38 25.27 31.17 -33.84
CA ALA A 38 25.93 30.44 -32.75
C ALA A 38 25.07 30.29 -31.48
N LEU A 39 24.10 31.19 -31.23
CA LEU A 39 23.26 31.15 -30.02
C LEU A 39 22.12 30.12 -30.09
N ARG A 40 21.66 29.75 -31.30
CA ARG A 40 20.57 28.78 -31.48
C ARG A 40 21.00 27.32 -31.26
N GLN A 41 22.28 26.99 -31.39
CA GLN A 41 22.76 25.60 -31.31
C GLN A 41 23.07 25.14 -29.88
N ASN A 42 23.46 26.04 -28.97
CA ASN A 42 23.72 25.70 -27.57
C ASN A 42 22.43 25.57 -26.73
N LEU A 43 21.38 26.30 -27.08
CA LEU A 43 20.12 26.28 -26.32
C LEU A 43 19.36 24.96 -26.49
N ILE A 44 19.34 24.41 -27.70
CA ILE A 44 18.64 23.14 -28.04
C ILE A 44 19.32 21.95 -27.35
N GLY A 45 20.66 21.92 -27.31
CA GLY A 45 21.42 20.89 -26.61
C GLY A 45 21.23 20.91 -25.09
N VAL A 46 21.12 22.10 -24.49
CA VAL A 46 20.86 22.27 -23.05
C VAL A 46 19.43 21.84 -22.72
N ILE A 47 18.42 22.29 -23.45
CA ILE A 47 17.00 21.95 -23.20
C ILE A 47 16.75 20.44 -23.31
N MET A 48 17.35 19.77 -24.31
CA MET A 48 17.19 18.33 -24.53
C MET A 48 17.87 17.50 -23.43
N ARG A 49 19.03 17.96 -22.92
CA ARG A 49 19.76 17.31 -21.82
C ARG A 49 19.03 17.45 -20.48
N HIS A 50 18.33 18.56 -20.25
CA HIS A 50 17.51 18.77 -19.05
C HIS A 50 16.19 18.00 -19.11
N ALA A 51 15.55 17.93 -20.28
CA ALA A 51 14.35 17.12 -20.49
C ALA A 51 14.61 15.62 -20.27
N PHE A 52 15.78 15.12 -20.71
CA PHE A 52 16.17 13.72 -20.51
C PHE A 52 16.50 13.40 -19.04
N LEU A 53 17.14 14.33 -18.31
CA LEU A 53 17.38 14.21 -16.87
C LEU A 53 16.07 14.22 -16.06
N CYS A 54 15.11 15.09 -16.40
CA CYS A 54 13.79 15.13 -15.74
C CYS A 54 12.98 13.84 -15.98
N LEU A 55 13.07 13.25 -17.18
CA LEU A 55 12.42 11.97 -17.51
C LEU A 55 13.04 10.78 -16.76
N LEU A 56 14.36 10.76 -16.58
CA LEU A 56 15.05 9.71 -15.81
C LEU A 56 14.78 9.83 -14.30
N LEU A 57 14.64 11.05 -13.76
CA LEU A 57 14.29 11.31 -12.36
C LEU A 57 12.81 10.96 -12.05
N GLY A 58 11.90 11.13 -13.01
CA GLY A 58 10.49 10.76 -12.85
C GLY A 58 10.22 9.25 -12.81
N ALA A 59 11.03 8.44 -13.51
CA ALA A 59 10.86 6.98 -13.59
C ALA A 59 11.28 6.24 -12.30
N LEU A 60 12.13 6.84 -11.46
CA LEU A 60 12.54 6.25 -10.18
C LEU A 60 11.54 6.49 -9.04
N SER A 61 10.52 7.34 -9.24
CA SER A 61 9.62 7.76 -8.16
C SER A 61 8.38 6.89 -7.97
N PHE A 62 8.19 5.84 -8.77
CA PHE A 62 7.01 4.96 -8.69
C PHE A 62 7.25 3.61 -8.00
N CYS A 63 8.41 3.41 -7.36
CA CYS A 63 8.66 2.25 -6.51
C CYS A 63 8.49 2.57 -5.01
N SER A 64 7.48 3.36 -4.66
CA SER A 64 6.94 3.33 -3.29
C SER A 64 5.98 2.15 -3.20
N SER A 65 6.50 0.94 -3.38
CA SER A 65 5.75 -0.28 -3.04
C SER A 65 5.33 -0.12 -1.59
N LEU A 66 4.02 -0.13 -1.37
CA LEU A 66 3.38 -0.21 -0.07
C LEU A 66 4.21 -1.10 0.86
N VAL A 67 4.90 -0.51 1.83
CA VAL A 67 5.23 -1.23 3.06
C VAL A 67 3.88 -1.50 3.70
N ARG A 68 3.23 -2.61 3.31
CA ARG A 68 2.19 -3.18 4.13
C ARG A 68 2.92 -3.62 5.38
N ALA A 69 2.80 -2.85 6.45
CA ALA A 69 3.21 -3.31 7.75
C ALA A 69 2.46 -4.61 7.97
N GLU A 70 3.16 -5.74 7.87
CA GLU A 70 2.67 -7.01 8.37
C GLU A 70 2.23 -6.74 9.82
N PRO A 71 0.96 -6.93 10.20
CA PRO A 71 0.57 -6.85 11.60
C PRO A 71 1.08 -8.12 12.31
N THR A 72 2.41 -8.26 12.43
CA THR A 72 3.13 -9.32 13.16
C THR A 72 3.44 -8.86 14.59
N SER A 73 2.61 -7.97 15.14
CA SER A 73 2.75 -7.45 16.50
C SER A 73 1.66 -8.02 17.40
N LEU A 74 2.01 -8.33 18.65
CA LEU A 74 1.05 -8.73 19.69
C LEU A 74 -0.06 -7.71 19.90
N THR A 75 0.17 -6.44 19.53
CA THR A 75 -0.84 -5.38 19.55
C THR A 75 -2.03 -5.64 18.62
N SER A 76 -1.91 -6.60 17.69
CA SER A 76 -3.01 -7.03 16.81
C SER A 76 -3.88 -8.14 17.42
N LEU A 77 -3.46 -8.78 18.52
CA LEU A 77 -4.22 -9.87 19.14
C LEU A 77 -5.58 -9.43 19.70
N PRO A 78 -5.72 -8.26 20.36
CA PRO A 78 -6.99 -7.86 20.92
C PRO A 78 -8.11 -7.75 19.86
N GLY A 79 -9.32 -8.11 20.28
CA GLY A 79 -10.52 -8.06 19.46
C GLY A 79 -11.29 -9.38 19.44
N GLU A 80 -12.31 -9.41 18.56
CA GLU A 80 -13.16 -10.57 18.35
C GLU A 80 -12.73 -11.34 17.10
N TRP A 81 -12.74 -12.67 17.22
CA TRP A 81 -12.22 -13.58 16.22
C TRP A 81 -13.24 -14.70 15.97
N LEU A 82 -13.60 -14.89 14.70
CA LEU A 82 -14.53 -15.92 14.25
C LEU A 82 -13.77 -17.14 13.74
N GLN A 83 -14.14 -18.33 14.20
CA GLN A 83 -13.55 -19.59 13.76
C GLN A 83 -13.89 -19.84 12.29
N VAL A 84 -12.88 -20.19 11.49
CA VAL A 84 -13.06 -20.56 10.07
C VAL A 84 -12.69 -22.01 9.78
N ASP A 85 -11.81 -22.61 10.57
CA ASP A 85 -11.43 -24.01 10.46
C ASP A 85 -11.07 -24.59 11.83
N SER A 86 -11.38 -25.86 12.08
CA SER A 86 -11.02 -26.56 13.31
C SER A 86 -11.09 -28.08 13.16
N ASN A 87 -10.14 -28.77 13.78
CA ASN A 87 -10.15 -30.24 13.85
C ASN A 87 -11.05 -30.81 14.96
N ALA A 88 -11.70 -29.96 15.77
CA ALA A 88 -12.62 -30.35 16.84
C ALA A 88 -14.11 -30.34 16.40
N GLY A 89 -14.36 -30.13 15.11
CA GLY A 89 -15.71 -30.09 14.52
C GLY A 89 -16.07 -28.72 13.95
N HIS A 90 -17.09 -28.72 13.10
CA HIS A 90 -17.60 -27.49 12.50
C HIS A 90 -18.44 -26.70 13.50
N CYS A 91 -18.26 -25.38 13.52
CA CYS A 91 -19.00 -24.47 14.38
C CYS A 91 -19.12 -23.12 13.67
N ALA A 92 -20.33 -22.79 13.21
CA ALA A 92 -20.57 -21.62 12.37
C ALA A 92 -20.46 -20.29 13.14
N ASP A 93 -20.68 -20.34 14.46
CA ASP A 93 -20.74 -19.17 15.34
C ASP A 93 -19.66 -19.20 16.45
N CYS A 94 -18.72 -20.14 16.39
CA CYS A 94 -17.63 -20.22 17.38
C CYS A 94 -16.74 -18.99 17.26
N ARG A 95 -16.66 -18.25 18.36
CA ARG A 95 -15.86 -17.04 18.45
C ARG A 95 -15.07 -17.00 19.74
N ILE A 96 -13.97 -16.27 19.68
CA ILE A 96 -13.21 -15.89 20.86
C ILE A 96 -13.05 -14.37 20.90
N VAL A 97 -13.06 -13.83 22.11
CA VAL A 97 -12.71 -12.44 22.39
C VAL A 97 -11.38 -12.46 23.14
N ILE A 98 -10.44 -11.65 22.67
CA ILE A 98 -9.13 -11.47 23.29
C ILE A 98 -9.06 -10.04 23.81
N GLU A 99 -8.85 -9.91 25.12
CA GLU A 99 -8.76 -8.63 25.83
C GLU A 99 -7.38 -8.51 26.48
N GLU A 100 -6.79 -7.32 26.41
CA GLU A 100 -5.57 -7.01 27.15
C GLU A 100 -5.88 -6.86 28.65
N SER A 101 -5.01 -7.40 29.49
CA SER A 101 -5.13 -7.39 30.96
C SER A 101 -3.75 -7.21 31.59
N GLY A 102 -3.27 -5.97 31.61
CA GLY A 102 -1.90 -5.67 32.03
C GLY A 102 -0.91 -6.17 30.99
N SER A 103 0.07 -6.98 31.40
CA SER A 103 1.04 -7.63 30.49
C SER A 103 0.53 -8.94 29.87
N ASP A 104 -0.63 -9.41 30.31
CA ASP A 104 -1.23 -10.68 29.90
C ASP A 104 -2.48 -10.41 29.05
N PHE A 105 -2.96 -11.43 28.35
CA PHE A 105 -4.21 -11.38 27.58
C PHE A 105 -5.21 -12.39 28.14
N THR A 106 -6.46 -11.98 28.25
CA THR A 106 -7.59 -12.87 28.59
C THR A 106 -8.29 -13.30 27.31
N VAL A 107 -8.47 -14.60 27.13
CA VAL A 107 -9.17 -15.20 25.99
C VAL A 107 -10.48 -15.80 26.50
N LYS A 108 -11.61 -15.39 25.91
CA LYS A 108 -12.95 -15.88 26.27
C LYS A 108 -13.63 -16.45 25.02
N ALA A 109 -13.99 -17.72 25.06
CA ALA A 109 -14.73 -18.36 23.98
C ALA A 109 -16.22 -18.44 24.30
N ASN A 110 -17.07 -18.26 23.28
CA ASN A 110 -18.53 -18.36 23.44
C ASN A 110 -19.01 -19.79 23.74
N ASN A 111 -18.20 -20.81 23.46
CA ASN A 111 -18.50 -22.21 23.76
C ASN A 111 -18.00 -22.66 25.16
N GLY A 112 -17.67 -21.72 26.04
CA GLY A 112 -17.54 -22.00 27.47
C GLY A 112 -16.14 -22.39 27.95
N TRP A 113 -15.09 -22.12 27.18
CA TRP A 113 -13.72 -22.09 27.71
C TRP A 113 -13.16 -20.68 27.81
N SER A 114 -12.16 -20.53 28.67
CA SER A 114 -11.38 -19.30 28.79
C SER A 114 -9.93 -19.61 29.16
N ALA A 115 -9.02 -18.69 28.85
CA ALA A 115 -7.60 -18.83 29.14
C ALA A 115 -6.97 -17.46 29.47
N VAL A 116 -5.83 -17.51 30.16
CA VAL A 116 -4.92 -16.37 30.30
C VAL A 116 -3.61 -16.75 29.60
N VAL A 117 -3.15 -15.88 28.70
CA VAL A 117 -1.94 -16.09 27.90
C VAL A 117 -1.02 -14.88 28.00
N ARG A 118 0.28 -15.11 27.83
CA ARG A 118 1.30 -14.06 27.85
C ARG A 118 2.30 -14.29 26.73
N GLN A 119 3.08 -13.26 26.39
CA GLN A 119 4.15 -13.40 25.41
C GLN A 119 5.06 -14.57 25.78
N SER A 120 5.23 -15.51 24.85
CA SER A 120 6.02 -16.72 25.08
C SER A 120 7.45 -16.61 24.54
N PHE A 121 7.67 -15.70 23.58
CA PHE A 121 8.97 -15.50 22.96
C PHE A 121 9.17 -14.02 22.57
N GLU A 122 10.31 -13.47 22.93
CA GLU A 122 10.63 -12.07 22.67
C GLU A 122 10.72 -11.81 21.15
N GLY A 123 10.12 -10.70 20.69
CA GLY A 123 10.12 -10.33 19.27
C GLY A 123 9.30 -11.24 18.35
N LYS A 124 8.47 -12.15 18.89
CA LYS A 124 7.55 -12.97 18.11
C LYS A 124 6.09 -12.73 18.53
N PRO A 125 5.12 -12.76 17.60
CA PRO A 125 3.71 -12.60 17.92
C PRO A 125 3.09 -13.91 18.40
N TYR A 126 3.73 -14.55 19.39
CA TYR A 126 3.26 -15.78 20.01
C TYR A 126 2.96 -15.54 21.48
N VAL A 127 1.79 -15.99 21.90
CA VAL A 127 1.40 -16.02 23.30
C VAL A 127 1.05 -17.43 23.72
N ALA A 128 1.42 -17.79 24.93
CA ALA A 128 1.12 -19.08 25.51
C ALA A 128 0.60 -18.93 26.93
N GLY A 129 -0.18 -19.91 27.37
CA GLY A 129 -0.74 -19.91 28.71
C GLY A 129 -1.62 -21.11 29.00
N LYS A 130 -2.52 -20.95 29.97
CA LYS A 130 -3.40 -22.02 30.46
C LYS A 130 -4.84 -21.55 30.51
N GLY A 131 -5.74 -22.50 30.35
CA GLY A 131 -7.17 -22.26 30.46
C GLY A 131 -7.93 -23.49 30.91
N SER A 132 -9.25 -23.35 30.97
CA SER A 132 -10.15 -24.44 31.28
C SER A 132 -11.49 -24.28 30.56
N TRP A 133 -12.15 -25.41 30.33
CA TRP A 133 -13.58 -25.43 30.06
C TRP A 133 -14.35 -25.27 31.36
N ARG A 134 -15.50 -24.61 31.30
CA ARG A 134 -16.46 -24.60 32.40
C ARG A 134 -16.88 -26.04 32.75
N PRO A 135 -17.16 -26.33 34.03
CA PRO A 135 -17.48 -27.69 34.49
C PRO A 135 -18.81 -28.21 33.94
N ASN A 136 -19.74 -27.33 33.59
CA ASN A 136 -21.06 -27.67 33.09
C ASN A 136 -21.13 -27.88 31.57
N ILE A 137 -19.99 -27.84 30.86
CA ILE A 137 -19.94 -28.16 29.42
C ILE A 137 -19.94 -29.68 29.28
N GLY A 138 -20.88 -30.21 28.51
CA GLY A 138 -20.98 -31.66 28.25
C GLY A 138 -19.83 -32.21 27.42
N GLY A 139 -19.73 -33.54 27.37
CA GLY A 139 -18.75 -34.25 26.54
C GLY A 139 -17.36 -34.35 27.17
N PHE A 140 -16.38 -34.74 26.35
CA PHE A 140 -15.02 -35.06 26.84
C PHE A 140 -14.32 -33.88 27.51
N TYR A 141 -14.65 -32.64 27.19
CA TYR A 141 -13.87 -31.47 27.60
C TYR A 141 -14.34 -30.77 28.88
N GLY A 142 -15.55 -31.07 29.38
CA GLY A 142 -16.13 -30.44 30.57
C GLY A 142 -15.18 -30.42 31.77
N GLY A 143 -14.93 -29.22 32.32
CA GLY A 143 -14.07 -29.02 33.50
C GLY A 143 -12.58 -29.29 33.30
N LYS A 144 -12.13 -29.69 32.10
CA LYS A 144 -10.71 -29.99 31.85
C LYS A 144 -9.90 -28.70 31.72
N GLN A 145 -8.65 -28.78 32.19
CA GLN A 145 -7.63 -27.78 31.95
C GLN A 145 -6.89 -28.08 30.64
N PHE A 146 -6.32 -27.03 30.05
CA PHE A 146 -5.52 -27.13 28.84
C PHE A 146 -4.41 -26.08 28.82
N TYR A 147 -3.43 -26.33 27.96
CA TYR A 147 -2.45 -25.32 27.53
C TYR A 147 -2.92 -24.70 26.22
N LEU A 148 -2.70 -23.39 26.06
CA LEU A 148 -3.09 -22.64 24.87
C LEU A 148 -1.87 -21.96 24.29
N ASN A 149 -1.72 -22.04 22.97
CA ASN A 149 -0.79 -21.25 22.19
C ASN A 149 -1.56 -20.53 21.09
N LEU A 150 -1.35 -19.23 20.97
CA LEU A 150 -1.90 -18.41 19.91
C LEU A 150 -0.77 -17.75 19.14
N GLY A 151 -0.95 -17.62 17.84
CA GLY A 151 0.01 -16.95 16.96
C GLY A 151 -0.66 -16.30 15.78
N MET A 152 -0.16 -15.13 15.39
CA MET A 152 -0.55 -14.48 14.15
C MET A 152 0.22 -15.06 12.97
N LYS A 153 -0.48 -15.33 11.87
CA LYS A 153 0.11 -15.61 10.56
C LYS A 153 -0.75 -14.91 9.51
N ASP A 154 -0.13 -13.98 8.77
CA ASP A 154 -0.86 -13.07 7.89
C ASP A 154 -1.98 -12.38 8.70
N ASP A 155 -3.22 -12.38 8.20
CA ASP A 155 -4.40 -11.84 8.90
C ASP A 155 -5.18 -12.90 9.71
N HIS A 156 -4.60 -14.08 9.93
CA HIS A 156 -5.24 -15.18 10.66
C HIS A 156 -4.63 -15.38 12.04
N LEU A 157 -5.50 -15.67 12.99
CA LEU A 157 -5.11 -16.13 14.32
C LEU A 157 -5.13 -17.66 14.34
N LEU A 158 -3.94 -18.24 14.55
CA LEU A 158 -3.76 -19.68 14.68
C LEU A 158 -3.80 -20.07 16.16
N MET A 159 -4.53 -21.13 16.46
CA MET A 159 -4.66 -21.69 17.81
C MET A 159 -4.18 -23.13 17.85
N LEU A 160 -3.36 -23.44 18.85
CA LEU A 160 -3.07 -24.79 19.30
C LEU A 160 -3.44 -24.91 20.78
N MET A 161 -4.47 -25.71 21.06
CA MET A 161 -4.87 -26.07 22.40
C MET A 161 -4.47 -27.52 22.69
N THR A 162 -3.85 -27.76 23.84
CA THR A 162 -3.33 -29.07 24.24
C THR A 162 -4.00 -29.50 25.53
N VAL A 163 -4.78 -30.58 25.47
CA VAL A 163 -5.52 -31.14 26.61
C VAL A 163 -4.80 -32.38 27.12
N PRO A 164 -4.27 -32.36 28.35
CA PRO A 164 -3.69 -33.55 28.96
C PRO A 164 -4.73 -34.65 29.16
N ARG A 165 -4.30 -35.90 28.96
CA ARG A 165 -5.06 -37.10 29.30
C ARG A 165 -4.45 -37.83 30.51
N PRO A 166 -5.24 -38.64 31.23
CA PRO A 166 -4.73 -39.44 32.34
C PRO A 166 -3.64 -40.44 31.94
N ASP A 167 -3.64 -40.89 30.68
CA ASP A 167 -2.65 -41.83 30.12
C ASP A 167 -1.32 -41.15 29.71
N GLY A 168 -1.13 -39.88 30.06
CA GLY A 168 0.05 -39.09 29.72
C GLY A 168 0.08 -38.58 28.27
N ARG A 169 -0.87 -38.99 27.41
CA ARG A 169 -1.00 -38.46 26.05
C ARG A 169 -1.70 -37.10 26.07
N THR A 170 -1.75 -36.44 24.92
CA THR A 170 -2.52 -35.21 24.73
C THR A 170 -3.57 -35.36 23.64
N ASN A 171 -4.62 -34.57 23.74
CA ASN A 171 -5.52 -34.27 22.62
C ASN A 171 -5.28 -32.84 22.19
N ASN A 172 -4.97 -32.66 20.90
CA ASN A 172 -4.64 -31.35 20.35
C ASN A 172 -5.79 -30.82 19.50
N ILE A 173 -6.27 -29.63 19.83
CA ILE A 173 -7.24 -28.90 19.03
C ILE A 173 -6.49 -27.80 18.28
N LYS A 174 -6.61 -27.83 16.96
CA LYS A 174 -6.06 -26.83 16.04
C LYS A 174 -7.23 -26.05 15.46
N SER A 175 -7.12 -24.74 15.45
CA SER A 175 -8.16 -23.88 14.90
C SER A 175 -7.55 -22.65 14.23
N ILE A 176 -8.22 -22.17 13.19
CA ILE A 176 -7.90 -20.94 12.47
C ILE A 176 -9.06 -20.00 12.67
N PHE A 177 -8.75 -18.75 12.99
CA PHE A 177 -9.74 -17.68 13.15
C PHE A 177 -9.42 -16.51 12.22
N LYS A 178 -10.46 -15.81 11.80
CA LYS A 178 -10.38 -14.51 11.12
C LYS A 178 -10.94 -13.42 12.03
N ARG A 179 -10.54 -12.17 11.81
CA ARG A 179 -11.12 -11.03 12.54
C ARG A 179 -12.63 -10.97 12.31
N HIS A 180 -13.38 -10.76 13.38
CA HIS A 180 -14.81 -10.49 13.29
C HIS A 180 -15.01 -9.01 13.00
N GLU A 181 -15.14 -8.67 11.72
CA GLU A 181 -15.53 -7.33 11.32
C GLU A 181 -17.03 -7.17 11.59
N VAL A 182 -17.39 -6.47 12.67
CA VAL A 182 -18.75 -5.95 12.80
C VAL A 182 -18.82 -4.81 11.78
N SER A 183 -19.55 -5.02 10.70
CA SER A 183 -19.81 -3.96 9.73
C SER A 183 -20.51 -2.82 10.46
N ASP A 184 -19.77 -1.74 10.76
CA ASP A 184 -20.34 -0.48 11.22
C ASP A 184 -21.40 -0.09 10.20
N GLY A 185 -22.66 -0.16 10.63
CA GLY A 185 -23.80 0.25 9.84
C GLY A 185 -23.63 1.71 9.47
N LYS A 186 -23.17 1.97 8.25
CA LYS A 186 -23.23 3.29 7.64
C LYS A 186 -24.71 3.58 7.37
N GLN A 187 -25.36 4.18 8.35
CA GLN A 187 -26.67 4.79 8.20
C GLN A 187 -26.49 5.94 7.19
N THR A 188 -26.98 5.72 5.97
CA THR A 188 -27.18 6.75 4.94
C THR A 188 -28.32 7.67 5.33
#